data_AF-A0A7V8Y6J0-F1
#
_entry.id   AF-A0A7V8Y6J0-F1
#
_cell.length_a   1.000
_cell.length_b   1.000
_cell.length_c   1.000
_cell.angle_alpha   90.00
_cell.angle_beta   90.00
_cell.angle_gamma   90.00
#
_symmetry.space_group_name_H-M   'P 1'
#
loop_
_entity.id
_entity.type
_entity.pdbx_description
1 polymer ?
#
loop_
_entity_poly.entity_id
_entity_poly.type
_entity_poly.pdbx_seq_one_letter_code
_entity_poly.pdbx_strand_id
1 'polypeptide(L)'
;MTKFRITPKGPFSLEAGTRFLEGFAPALYERSQAPGHLHLAFPVEGTWDTVGVCVRQTDKAVIGELFGDADRKTVRRQVARILSLDVDGSGFAAVGRRDPVVGRLQRSYPGLRPVLFSSPYEAAAWTIIGHRIRILQAAGIKQRIAEQLGEGVDVHRERLHAFPAPQRLASMLSFRGLFGRKVEQLHEVARAALEGRLDGDRLRSRPHEEALAELKSLPGIGDFSAELILVRGAGEADHFPHTEGRLQSAMSDAYGFDAIPPIEKLAEIAEKWRPYRSWVGVLFRTELEDQTHRISGPNE
;
A
#
# COMPACT_ATOMS: atom_id res chain seq x y z
N MET A 1 0.55 4.07 -27.27
CA MET A 1 0.52 3.13 -26.14
C MET A 1 1.93 2.65 -25.86
N THR A 2 2.44 2.92 -24.66
CA THR A 2 3.86 2.74 -24.35
C THR A 2 4.03 1.57 -23.37
N LYS A 3 4.85 0.58 -23.70
CA LYS A 3 5.06 -0.60 -22.84
C LYS A 3 6.37 -0.54 -22.06
N PHE A 4 6.39 -1.16 -20.90
CA PHE A 4 7.59 -1.41 -20.11
C PHE A 4 7.57 -2.81 -19.48
N ARG A 5 8.76 -3.29 -19.08
CA ARG A 5 8.97 -4.60 -18.47
C ARG A 5 9.62 -4.43 -17.10
N ILE A 6 9.16 -5.21 -16.13
CA ILE A 6 9.78 -5.36 -14.81
C ILE A 6 10.02 -6.85 -14.58
N THR A 7 11.24 -7.24 -14.21
CA THR A 7 11.58 -8.64 -13.93
C THR A 7 11.63 -8.81 -12.41
N PRO A 8 10.70 -9.56 -11.79
CA PRO A 8 10.76 -9.83 -10.36
C PRO A 8 12.05 -10.55 -9.99
N LYS A 9 12.71 -10.09 -8.92
CA LYS A 9 13.81 -10.84 -8.30
C LYS A 9 13.25 -11.71 -7.18
N GLY A 10 13.26 -13.03 -7.36
CA GLY A 10 12.63 -13.99 -6.46
C GLY A 10 11.15 -14.24 -6.74
N PRO A 11 10.47 -15.09 -5.95
CA PRO A 11 9.07 -15.48 -6.17
C PRO A 11 8.11 -14.29 -6.19
N PHE A 12 7.18 -14.26 -7.15
CA PHE A 12 6.15 -13.23 -7.28
C PHE A 12 4.93 -13.78 -8.02
N SER A 13 3.74 -13.47 -7.51
CA SER A 13 2.45 -13.73 -8.14
C SER A 13 1.60 -12.47 -8.09
N LEU A 14 1.34 -11.87 -9.26
CA LEU A 14 0.41 -10.77 -9.44
C LEU A 14 -0.99 -11.20 -9.03
N GLU A 15 -1.39 -12.42 -9.40
CA GLU A 15 -2.70 -12.97 -9.04
C GLU A 15 -2.87 -13.05 -7.53
N ALA A 16 -1.87 -13.55 -6.79
CA ALA A 16 -1.92 -13.58 -5.34
C ALA A 16 -2.01 -12.16 -4.75
N GLY A 17 -1.23 -11.22 -5.27
CA GLY A 17 -1.27 -9.82 -4.85
C GLY A 17 -2.63 -9.15 -5.11
N THR A 18 -3.25 -9.41 -6.25
CA THR A 18 -4.58 -8.86 -6.60
C THR A 18 -5.69 -9.46 -5.74
N ARG A 19 -5.65 -10.76 -5.40
CA ARG A 19 -6.63 -11.37 -4.48
C ARG A 19 -6.61 -10.71 -3.09
N PHE A 20 -5.43 -10.36 -2.58
CA PHE A 20 -5.33 -9.59 -1.34
C PHE A 20 -5.97 -8.20 -1.46
N LEU A 21 -5.83 -7.53 -2.61
CA LEU A 21 -6.46 -6.23 -2.86
C LEU A 21 -7.99 -6.30 -2.92
N GLU A 22 -8.56 -7.41 -3.42
CA GLU A 22 -10.01 -7.64 -3.44
C GLU A 22 -10.60 -7.67 -2.00
N GLY A 23 -9.80 -8.09 -1.01
CA GLY A 23 -10.12 -8.00 0.41
C GLY A 23 -9.73 -6.67 1.06
N PHE A 24 -8.73 -5.95 0.56
CA PHE A 24 -8.19 -4.74 1.19
C PHE A 24 -8.86 -3.45 0.68
N ALA A 25 -9.99 -3.06 1.31
CA ALA A 25 -10.77 -1.86 0.96
C ALA A 25 -9.99 -0.55 0.71
N PRO A 26 -8.88 -0.24 1.40
CA PRO A 26 -8.14 1.02 1.21
C PRO A 26 -7.49 1.18 -0.16
N ALA A 27 -7.12 0.06 -0.79
CA ALA A 27 -6.48 0.01 -2.11
C ALA A 27 -7.27 -0.87 -3.07
N LEU A 28 -8.61 -0.88 -2.97
CA LEU A 28 -9.45 -1.52 -3.97
C LEU A 28 -9.15 -0.89 -5.34
N TYR A 29 -8.43 -1.65 -6.16
CA TYR A 29 -8.27 -1.38 -7.58
C TYR A 29 -9.41 -2.07 -8.31
N GLU A 30 -9.95 -1.43 -9.33
CA GLU A 30 -10.95 -2.07 -10.16
C GLU A 30 -10.31 -3.25 -10.88
N ARG A 31 -10.89 -4.45 -10.66
CA ARG A 31 -10.47 -5.64 -11.39
C ARG A 31 -10.83 -5.42 -12.85
N SER A 32 -9.85 -5.59 -13.73
CA SER A 32 -10.17 -5.57 -15.16
C SER A 32 -11.19 -6.66 -15.48
N GLN A 33 -12.10 -6.35 -16.40
CA GLN A 33 -12.93 -7.34 -17.07
C GLN A 33 -12.10 -8.38 -17.82
N ALA A 34 -10.82 -8.12 -18.10
CA ALA A 34 -9.87 -9.08 -18.64
C ALA A 34 -9.20 -9.89 -17.51
N PRO A 35 -9.39 -11.23 -17.44
CA PRO A 35 -8.75 -12.08 -16.45
C PRO A 35 -7.22 -11.96 -16.48
N GLY A 36 -6.59 -11.84 -15.31
CA GLY A 36 -5.13 -11.77 -15.17
C GLY A 36 -4.51 -10.39 -15.42
N HIS A 37 -5.33 -9.36 -15.62
CA HIS A 37 -4.89 -7.97 -15.73
C HIS A 37 -5.24 -7.19 -14.44
N LEU A 38 -4.32 -6.34 -14.02
CA LEU A 38 -4.52 -5.35 -12.96
C LEU A 38 -4.51 -3.95 -13.58
N HIS A 39 -5.60 -3.23 -13.44
CA HIS A 39 -5.77 -1.88 -13.94
C HIS A 39 -5.58 -0.87 -12.81
N LEU A 40 -4.69 0.10 -13.02
CA LEU A 40 -4.31 1.11 -12.04
C LEU A 40 -4.53 2.49 -12.65
N ALA A 41 -5.02 3.44 -11.85
CA ALA A 41 -4.97 4.87 -12.17
C ALA A 41 -4.43 5.64 -10.97
N PHE A 42 -3.41 6.47 -11.19
CA PHE A 42 -2.76 7.22 -10.12
C PHE A 42 -2.01 8.46 -10.63
N PRO A 43 -1.86 9.50 -9.79
CA PRO A 43 -0.92 10.58 -10.03
C PRO A 43 0.54 10.10 -9.93
N VAL A 44 1.38 10.48 -10.89
CA VAL A 44 2.80 10.16 -10.87
C VAL A 44 3.53 11.03 -9.84
N GLU A 45 4.32 10.44 -8.96
CA GLU A 45 5.09 11.21 -7.97
C GLU A 45 6.03 12.23 -8.63
N GLY A 46 6.08 13.43 -8.05
CA GLY A 46 6.91 14.54 -8.52
C GLY A 46 6.20 15.44 -9.55
N THR A 47 5.59 14.88 -10.60
CA THR A 47 4.87 15.68 -11.60
C THR A 47 3.38 15.83 -11.30
N TRP A 48 2.80 14.82 -10.63
CA TRP A 48 1.39 14.69 -10.31
C TRP A 48 0.46 14.60 -11.51
N ASP A 49 1.00 14.30 -12.70
CA ASP A 49 0.23 13.96 -13.88
C ASP A 49 -0.47 12.62 -13.67
N THR A 50 -1.76 12.53 -14.02
CA THR A 50 -2.52 11.29 -13.87
C THR A 50 -2.22 10.33 -15.02
N VAL A 51 -1.91 9.08 -14.66
CA VAL A 51 -1.72 8.00 -15.63
C VAL A 51 -2.58 6.79 -15.32
N GLY A 52 -2.90 6.05 -16.37
CA GLY A 52 -3.47 4.72 -16.31
C GLY A 52 -2.41 3.67 -16.66
N VAL A 53 -2.40 2.55 -15.96
CA VAL A 53 -1.52 1.42 -16.26
C VAL A 53 -2.29 0.12 -16.22
N CYS A 54 -2.23 -0.66 -17.30
CA CYS A 54 -2.58 -2.07 -17.27
C CYS A 54 -1.33 -2.90 -16.99
N VAL A 55 -1.38 -3.74 -15.98
CA VAL A 55 -0.31 -4.66 -15.60
C VAL A 55 -0.76 -6.10 -15.81
N ARG A 56 0.09 -6.92 -16.40
CA ARG A 56 -0.11 -8.36 -16.50
C ARG A 56 1.18 -9.13 -16.21
N GLN A 57 1.04 -10.33 -15.68
CA GLN A 57 2.16 -11.23 -15.45
C GLN A 57 2.36 -12.19 -16.62
N THR A 58 3.62 -12.49 -16.90
CA THR A 58 4.10 -13.62 -17.70
C THR A 58 5.03 -14.45 -16.83
N ASP A 59 5.40 -15.65 -17.25
CA ASP A 59 6.29 -16.55 -16.49
C ASP A 59 7.61 -15.89 -16.06
N LYS A 60 8.11 -14.92 -16.84
CA LYS A 60 9.43 -14.30 -16.63
C LYS A 60 9.39 -12.83 -16.23
N ALA A 61 8.23 -12.18 -16.26
CA ALA A 61 8.14 -10.74 -15.99
C ALA A 61 6.72 -10.23 -15.81
N VAL A 62 6.67 -9.02 -15.28
CA VAL A 62 5.51 -8.15 -15.27
C VAL A 62 5.62 -7.17 -16.44
N ILE A 63 4.56 -7.09 -17.24
CA ILE A 63 4.44 -6.20 -18.39
C ILE A 63 3.45 -5.11 -18.04
N GLY A 64 3.87 -3.84 -18.14
CA GLY A 64 3.02 -2.67 -17.96
C GLY A 64 2.73 -1.98 -19.29
N GLU A 65 1.49 -1.60 -19.51
CA GLU A 65 1.02 -0.79 -20.63
C GLU A 65 0.55 0.56 -20.08
N LEU A 66 1.21 1.64 -20.50
CA LEU A 66 0.95 3.01 -20.06
C LEU A 66 -0.09 3.71 -20.96
N PHE A 67 -1.06 4.34 -20.30
CA PHE A 67 -2.10 5.21 -20.83
C PHE A 67 -1.95 6.59 -20.18
N GLY A 68 -1.72 7.62 -21.00
CA GLY A 68 -1.39 8.97 -20.53
C GLY A 68 -0.01 9.44 -21.02
N ASP A 69 0.31 10.70 -20.76
CA ASP A 69 1.53 11.37 -21.21
C ASP A 69 2.42 11.68 -20.01
N ALA A 70 3.20 10.69 -19.58
CA ALA A 70 4.17 10.83 -18.50
C ALA A 70 5.45 10.05 -18.84
N ASP A 71 6.56 10.43 -18.19
CA ASP A 71 7.83 9.72 -18.40
C ASP A 71 7.71 8.25 -18.01
N ARG A 72 7.94 7.38 -19.00
CA ARG A 72 7.85 5.93 -18.85
C ARG A 72 8.75 5.40 -17.74
N LYS A 73 9.94 5.97 -17.53
CA LYS A 73 10.88 5.44 -16.52
C LYS A 73 10.37 5.73 -15.12
N THR A 74 9.83 6.93 -14.88
CA THR A 74 9.20 7.32 -13.62
C THR A 74 7.97 6.45 -13.33
N VAL A 75 7.06 6.28 -14.30
CA VAL A 75 5.89 5.40 -14.14
C VAL A 75 6.32 3.97 -13.83
N ARG A 76 7.29 3.42 -14.58
CA ARG A 76 7.80 2.06 -14.35
C ARG A 76 8.35 1.89 -12.93
N ARG A 77 9.06 2.90 -12.40
CA ARG A 77 9.62 2.87 -11.04
C ARG A 77 8.50 2.87 -10.00
N GLN A 78 7.50 3.73 -10.15
CA GLN A 78 6.35 3.78 -9.25
C GLN A 78 5.53 2.49 -9.29
N VAL A 79 5.27 1.91 -10.47
CA VAL A 79 4.62 0.59 -10.59
C VAL A 79 5.46 -0.53 -9.97
N ALA A 80 6.79 -0.48 -10.11
CA ALA A 80 7.65 -1.44 -9.45
C ALA A 80 7.50 -1.38 -7.93
N ARG A 81 7.40 -0.19 -7.34
CA ARG A 81 7.12 -0.01 -5.91
C ARG A 81 5.72 -0.48 -5.53
N ILE A 82 4.68 -0.08 -6.28
CA ILE A 82 3.29 -0.50 -6.04
C ILE A 82 3.19 -2.02 -5.91
N LEU A 83 3.93 -2.76 -6.73
CA LEU A 83 3.92 -4.23 -6.76
C LEU A 83 5.04 -4.89 -5.93
N SER A 84 5.81 -4.11 -5.15
CA SER A 84 6.97 -4.59 -4.39
C SER A 84 8.01 -5.37 -5.24
N LEU A 85 8.21 -4.93 -6.48
CA LEU A 85 9.16 -5.47 -7.46
C LEU A 85 10.48 -4.70 -7.52
N ASP A 86 10.54 -3.55 -6.85
CA ASP A 86 11.74 -2.74 -6.66
C ASP A 86 12.59 -3.21 -5.47
N VAL A 87 12.08 -4.12 -4.64
CA VAL A 87 12.79 -4.81 -3.57
C VAL A 87 13.27 -6.19 -4.06
N ASP A 88 14.51 -6.54 -3.76
CA ASP A 88 15.06 -7.87 -4.07
C ASP A 88 14.43 -8.93 -3.16
N GLY A 89 13.53 -9.75 -3.72
CA GLY A 89 12.83 -10.80 -3.00
C GLY A 89 13.48 -12.18 -3.12
N SER A 90 14.69 -12.30 -3.68
CA SER A 90 15.38 -13.60 -3.83
C SER A 90 15.60 -14.31 -2.49
N GLY A 91 15.82 -13.55 -1.42
CA GLY A 91 16.00 -14.06 -0.06
C GLY A 91 14.70 -14.40 0.68
N PHE A 92 13.52 -14.06 0.15
CA PHE A 92 12.28 -14.11 0.93
C PHE A 92 11.92 -15.53 1.41
N ALA A 93 12.14 -16.55 0.56
CA ALA A 93 11.92 -17.95 0.93
C ALA A 93 12.83 -18.43 2.08
N ALA A 94 13.96 -17.76 2.34
CA ALA A 94 14.83 -18.07 3.47
C ALA A 94 14.21 -17.70 4.82
N VAL A 95 13.25 -16.76 4.83
CA VAL A 95 12.52 -16.42 6.06
C VAL A 95 11.73 -17.62 6.56
N GLY A 96 10.96 -18.29 5.70
CA GLY A 96 10.18 -19.47 6.07
C GLY A 96 11.00 -20.69 6.48
N ARG A 97 12.31 -20.71 6.18
CA ARG A 97 13.25 -21.71 6.71
C ARG A 97 13.73 -21.39 8.13
N ARG A 98 13.83 -20.11 8.48
CA ARG A 98 14.19 -19.63 9.84
C ARG A 98 13.00 -19.66 10.78
N ASP A 99 11.80 -19.49 10.24
CA ASP A 99 10.55 -19.42 10.99
C ASP A 99 9.48 -20.34 10.35
N PRO A 100 9.18 -21.51 10.97
CA PRO A 100 8.23 -22.46 10.42
C PRO A 100 6.80 -21.93 10.28
N VAL A 101 6.38 -20.98 11.12
CA VAL A 101 5.06 -20.33 11.01
C VAL A 101 4.99 -19.51 9.73
N VAL A 102 6.04 -18.72 9.46
CA VAL A 102 6.16 -18.00 8.19
C VAL A 102 6.31 -18.97 7.01
N GLY A 103 7.01 -20.08 7.19
CA GLY A 103 7.13 -21.13 6.17
C GLY A 103 5.77 -21.72 5.77
N ARG A 104 4.85 -21.91 6.72
CA ARG A 104 3.46 -22.31 6.44
C ARG A 104 2.76 -21.24 5.60
N LEU A 105 2.80 -19.99 6.04
CA LEU A 105 2.20 -18.87 5.33
C LEU A 105 2.69 -18.74 3.89
N GLN A 106 4.01 -18.85 3.66
CA GLN A 106 4.58 -18.80 2.31
C GLN A 106 4.11 -19.93 1.40
N ARG A 107 3.76 -21.10 1.94
CA ARG A 107 3.17 -22.21 1.18
C ARG A 107 1.69 -21.98 0.90
N SER A 108 0.94 -21.39 1.84
CA SER A 108 -0.47 -21.02 1.64
C SER A 108 -0.63 -19.89 0.61
N TYR A 109 0.33 -18.97 0.57
CA TYR A 109 0.30 -17.77 -0.28
C TYR A 109 1.54 -17.68 -1.19
N PRO A 110 1.72 -18.63 -2.13
CA PRO A 110 2.94 -18.71 -2.93
C PRO A 110 3.13 -17.47 -3.81
N GLY A 111 4.29 -16.82 -3.67
CA GLY A 111 4.64 -15.63 -4.43
C GLY A 111 3.90 -14.36 -4.03
N LEU A 112 3.09 -14.37 -2.96
CA LEU A 112 2.43 -13.18 -2.47
C LEU A 112 3.48 -12.16 -2.00
N ARG A 113 3.38 -10.95 -2.57
CA ARG A 113 4.09 -9.76 -2.11
C ARG A 113 3.08 -8.65 -1.85
N PRO A 114 3.41 -7.66 -1.00
CA PRO A 114 2.54 -6.53 -0.79
C PRO A 114 2.22 -5.80 -2.10
N VAL A 115 0.94 -5.57 -2.37
CA VAL A 115 0.52 -4.51 -3.28
C VAL A 115 0.19 -3.28 -2.45
N LEU A 116 0.84 -2.17 -2.77
CA LEU A 116 0.91 -0.95 -1.98
C LEU A 116 -0.05 0.12 -2.50
N PHE A 117 -0.23 1.21 -1.76
CA PHE A 117 -0.83 2.43 -2.31
C PHE A 117 0.01 2.96 -3.49
N SER A 118 -0.58 3.79 -4.34
CA SER A 118 0.16 4.37 -5.46
C SER A 118 1.33 5.25 -5.00
N SER A 119 1.21 5.86 -3.82
CA SER A 119 2.17 6.80 -3.24
C SER A 119 2.03 6.90 -1.71
N PRO A 120 3.07 7.40 -0.99
CA PRO A 120 2.96 7.84 0.40
C PRO A 120 1.91 8.94 0.58
N TYR A 121 1.73 9.81 -0.43
CA TYR A 121 0.69 10.82 -0.45
C TYR A 121 -0.72 10.22 -0.32
N GLU A 122 -1.05 9.25 -1.18
CA GLU A 122 -2.35 8.59 -1.13
C GLU A 122 -2.54 7.81 0.18
N ALA A 123 -1.47 7.17 0.68
CA ALA A 123 -1.49 6.48 1.98
C ALA A 123 -1.76 7.44 3.15
N ALA A 124 -1.15 8.64 3.13
CA ALA A 124 -1.37 9.66 4.15
C ALA A 124 -2.80 10.24 4.09
N ALA A 125 -3.31 10.48 2.89
CA ALA A 125 -4.69 10.89 2.70
C ALA A 125 -5.66 9.83 3.21
N TRP A 126 -5.37 8.55 2.92
CA TRP A 126 -6.14 7.41 3.43
C TRP A 126 -6.22 7.40 4.96
N THR A 127 -5.10 7.59 5.66
CA THR A 127 -5.11 7.58 7.13
C THR A 127 -6.05 8.65 7.68
N ILE A 128 -5.98 9.88 7.15
CA ILE A 128 -6.84 11.00 7.59
C ILE A 128 -8.32 10.75 7.27
N ILE A 129 -8.64 10.26 6.06
CA ILE A 129 -10.00 9.89 5.67
C ILE A 129 -10.53 8.82 6.64
N GLY A 130 -9.70 7.84 6.94
CA GLY A 130 -10.01 6.68 7.77
C GLY A 130 -10.26 6.97 9.24
N HIS A 131 -9.72 8.05 9.81
CA HIS A 131 -9.79 8.31 11.25
C HIS A 131 -11.22 8.31 11.82
N ARG A 132 -11.40 7.60 12.94
CA ARG A 132 -12.63 7.54 13.75
C ARG A 132 -13.90 7.10 13.00
N ILE A 133 -13.77 6.41 11.87
CA ILE A 133 -14.89 5.85 11.11
C ILE A 133 -14.61 4.41 10.68
N ARG A 134 -15.66 3.68 10.32
CA ARG A 134 -15.53 2.30 9.82
C ARG A 134 -14.82 2.29 8.48
N ILE A 135 -14.03 1.24 8.23
CA ILE A 135 -13.21 1.15 7.02
C ILE A 135 -14.02 1.22 5.73
N LEU A 136 -15.17 0.53 5.67
CA LEU A 136 -16.03 0.54 4.48
C LEU A 136 -16.59 1.94 4.20
N GLN A 137 -16.87 2.72 5.24
CA GLN A 137 -17.29 4.10 5.10
C GLN A 137 -16.14 4.98 4.57
N ALA A 138 -14.94 4.80 5.11
CA ALA A 138 -13.73 5.49 4.64
C ALA A 138 -13.41 5.16 3.18
N ALA A 139 -13.50 3.88 2.79
CA ALA A 139 -13.31 3.42 1.41
C ALA A 139 -14.32 4.09 0.47
N GLY A 140 -15.61 4.12 0.83
CA GLY A 140 -16.62 4.83 0.04
C GLY A 140 -16.38 6.35 -0.05
N ILE A 141 -15.83 6.98 0.99
CA ILE A 141 -15.43 8.41 0.93
C ILE A 141 -14.25 8.58 -0.03
N LYS A 142 -13.20 7.76 0.08
CA LYS A 142 -12.02 7.81 -0.80
C LYS A 142 -12.41 7.61 -2.26
N GLN A 143 -13.28 6.64 -2.55
CA GLN A 143 -13.80 6.40 -3.89
C GLN A 143 -14.50 7.63 -4.46
N ARG A 144 -15.44 8.23 -3.70
CA ARG A 144 -16.13 9.46 -4.18
C ARG A 144 -15.17 10.64 -4.36
N ILE A 145 -14.13 10.75 -3.54
CA ILE A 145 -13.08 11.78 -3.72
C ILE A 145 -12.36 11.56 -5.06
N ALA A 146 -11.99 10.32 -5.40
CA ALA A 146 -11.39 9.99 -6.69
C ALA A 146 -12.35 10.29 -7.86
N GLU A 147 -13.62 9.90 -7.76
CA GLU A 147 -14.62 10.12 -8.80
C GLU A 147 -14.91 11.62 -9.05
N GLN A 148 -14.98 12.43 -7.99
CA GLN A 148 -15.41 13.84 -8.09
C GLN A 148 -14.24 14.83 -8.27
N LEU A 149 -13.08 14.54 -7.69
CA LEU A 149 -11.94 15.45 -7.68
C LEU A 149 -10.75 14.93 -8.48
N GLY A 150 -10.67 13.60 -8.66
CA GLY A 150 -9.62 12.94 -9.43
C GLY A 150 -9.86 13.00 -10.93
N GLU A 151 -8.80 12.78 -11.68
CA GLU A 151 -8.86 12.68 -13.13
C GLU A 151 -9.17 11.25 -13.54
N GLY A 152 -10.05 11.11 -14.53
CA GLY A 152 -10.36 9.82 -15.11
C GLY A 152 -9.40 9.48 -16.25
N VAL A 153 -8.98 8.21 -16.33
CA VAL A 153 -8.14 7.69 -17.41
C VAL A 153 -8.77 6.43 -17.98
N ASP A 154 -8.84 6.37 -19.30
CA ASP A 154 -9.30 5.17 -20.01
C ASP A 154 -8.15 4.17 -20.14
N VAL A 155 -8.27 3.03 -19.46
CA VAL A 155 -7.36 1.89 -19.59
C VAL A 155 -8.11 0.79 -20.35
N HIS A 156 -7.68 0.55 -21.59
CA HIS A 156 -8.42 -0.26 -22.57
C HIS A 156 -9.87 0.21 -22.78
N ARG A 157 -10.86 -0.45 -22.17
CA ARG A 157 -12.30 -0.13 -22.28
C ARG A 157 -12.92 0.26 -20.94
N GLU A 158 -12.09 0.50 -19.93
CA GLU A 158 -12.51 0.81 -18.57
C GLU A 158 -12.04 2.21 -18.19
N ARG A 159 -12.96 3.02 -17.66
CA ARG A 159 -12.69 4.36 -17.15
C ARG A 159 -12.36 4.24 -15.67
N LEU A 160 -11.10 4.46 -15.31
CA LEU A 160 -10.65 4.47 -13.92
C LEU A 160 -10.54 5.90 -13.42
N HIS A 161 -10.82 6.13 -12.14
CA HIS A 161 -10.58 7.41 -11.49
C HIS A 161 -9.39 7.32 -10.54
N ALA A 162 -8.36 8.10 -10.79
CA ALA A 162 -7.23 8.21 -9.89
C ALA A 162 -7.62 8.99 -8.62
N PHE A 163 -6.95 8.73 -7.50
CA PHE A 163 -7.00 9.67 -6.38
C PHE A 163 -6.50 11.05 -6.85
N PRO A 164 -7.11 12.18 -6.43
CA PRO A 164 -6.76 13.50 -6.96
C PRO A 164 -5.28 13.83 -6.78
N ALA A 165 -4.71 14.52 -7.77
CA ALA A 165 -3.42 15.17 -7.62
C ALA A 165 -3.44 16.15 -6.41
N PRO A 166 -2.32 16.37 -5.72
CA PRO A 166 -2.27 17.21 -4.52
C PRO A 166 -2.85 18.62 -4.71
N GLN A 167 -2.67 19.24 -5.88
CA GLN A 167 -3.21 20.56 -6.21
C GLN A 167 -4.75 20.57 -6.13
N ARG A 168 -5.39 19.50 -6.64
CA ARG A 168 -6.84 19.35 -6.61
C ARG A 168 -7.32 19.13 -5.18
N LEU A 169 -6.66 18.25 -4.43
CA LEU A 169 -7.01 18.00 -3.02
C LEU A 169 -6.84 19.25 -2.15
N ALA A 170 -5.78 20.04 -2.36
CA ALA A 170 -5.52 21.29 -1.64
C ALA A 170 -6.57 22.38 -1.92
N SER A 171 -7.23 22.34 -3.09
CA SER A 171 -8.30 23.28 -3.45
C SER A 171 -9.68 22.91 -2.91
N MET A 172 -9.85 21.70 -2.36
CA MET A 172 -11.12 21.20 -1.86
C MET A 172 -11.57 21.96 -0.62
N LEU A 173 -12.67 22.72 -0.72
CA LEU A 173 -13.19 23.51 0.41
C LEU A 173 -13.97 22.66 1.43
N SER A 174 -14.71 21.65 0.95
CA SER A 174 -15.45 20.70 1.78
C SER A 174 -15.72 19.41 1.01
N PHE A 175 -16.05 18.33 1.73
CA PHE A 175 -16.44 17.08 1.11
C PHE A 175 -17.39 16.29 2.02
N ARG A 176 -18.45 15.71 1.44
CA ARG A 176 -19.44 14.95 2.19
C ARG A 176 -18.82 13.70 2.84
N GLY A 177 -18.89 13.63 4.16
CA GLY A 177 -18.33 12.53 4.96
C GLY A 177 -16.95 12.84 5.55
N LEU A 178 -16.33 13.96 5.18
CA LEU A 178 -15.20 14.52 5.91
C LEU A 178 -15.72 15.51 6.95
N PHE A 179 -15.33 15.32 8.20
CA PHE A 179 -15.78 16.13 9.34
C PHE A 179 -14.60 16.64 10.16
N GLY A 180 -14.85 17.68 10.95
CA GLY A 180 -13.82 18.30 11.80
C GLY A 180 -12.67 18.85 10.96
N ARG A 181 -11.43 18.58 11.40
CA ARG A 181 -10.21 19.10 10.77
C ARG A 181 -9.70 18.28 9.59
N LYS A 182 -10.45 17.26 9.13
CA LYS A 182 -9.98 16.35 8.07
C LYS A 182 -9.64 17.06 6.77
N VAL A 183 -10.43 18.07 6.37
CA VAL A 183 -10.15 18.85 5.15
C VAL A 183 -8.83 19.62 5.30
N GLU A 184 -8.63 20.33 6.41
CA GLU A 184 -7.39 21.03 6.72
C GLU A 184 -6.18 20.09 6.72
N GLN A 185 -6.30 18.92 7.36
CA GLN A 185 -5.24 17.91 7.42
C GLN A 185 -4.92 17.33 6.02
N LEU A 186 -5.93 17.12 5.17
CA LEU A 186 -5.72 16.69 3.80
C LEU A 186 -5.02 17.77 2.95
N HIS A 187 -5.24 19.06 3.25
CA HIS A 187 -4.48 20.14 2.62
C HIS A 187 -3.01 20.11 3.03
N GLU A 188 -2.71 19.85 4.30
CA GLU A 188 -1.32 19.71 4.78
C GLU A 188 -0.62 18.50 4.14
N VAL A 189 -1.33 17.37 4.01
CA VAL A 189 -0.84 16.19 3.26
C VAL A 189 -0.56 16.55 1.80
N ALA A 190 -1.45 17.29 1.14
CA ALA A 190 -1.25 17.75 -0.22
C ALA A 190 -0.03 18.69 -0.35
N ARG A 191 0.13 19.65 0.57
CA ARG A 191 1.30 20.54 0.60
C ARG A 191 2.60 19.76 0.76
N ALA A 192 2.65 18.83 1.72
CA ALA A 192 3.81 17.98 1.93
C ALA A 192 4.17 17.13 0.70
N ALA A 193 3.16 16.67 -0.07
CA ALA A 193 3.39 15.99 -1.33
C ALA A 193 3.99 16.91 -2.41
N LEU A 194 3.47 18.15 -2.54
CA LEU A 194 4.00 19.16 -3.46
C LEU A 194 5.43 19.60 -3.11
N GLU A 195 5.78 19.57 -1.83
CA GLU A 195 7.14 19.83 -1.33
C GLU A 195 8.09 18.64 -1.48
N GLY A 196 7.61 17.50 -2.02
CA GLY A 196 8.40 16.28 -2.19
C GLY A 196 8.68 15.52 -0.89
N ARG A 197 8.01 15.85 0.22
CA ARG A 197 8.17 15.16 1.52
C ARG A 197 7.54 13.78 1.52
N LEU A 198 6.48 13.60 0.73
CA LEU A 198 5.74 12.33 0.57
C LEU A 198 6.13 11.58 -0.72
N ASP A 199 7.43 11.47 -0.97
CA ASP A 199 8.04 10.68 -2.05
C ASP A 199 8.58 9.34 -1.50
N GLY A 200 8.27 8.23 -2.16
CA GLY A 200 8.60 6.91 -1.64
C GLY A 200 10.09 6.57 -1.65
N ASP A 201 10.84 7.04 -2.65
CA ASP A 201 12.29 6.79 -2.72
C ASP A 201 13.02 7.64 -1.69
N ARG A 202 12.61 8.90 -1.53
CA ARG A 202 13.12 9.79 -0.49
C ARG A 202 12.89 9.23 0.90
N LEU A 203 11.67 8.82 1.23
CA LEU A 203 11.34 8.30 2.57
C LEU A 203 12.16 7.05 2.91
N ARG A 204 12.34 6.11 1.95
CA ARG A 204 13.17 4.91 2.15
C ARG A 204 14.67 5.17 2.20
N SER A 205 15.14 6.29 1.65
CA SER A 205 16.57 6.65 1.69
C SER A 205 17.02 7.19 3.06
N ARG A 206 16.07 7.58 3.93
CA ARG A 206 16.38 8.13 5.25
C ARG A 206 16.56 7.03 6.30
N PRO A 207 17.27 7.31 7.40
CA PRO A 207 17.18 6.49 8.59
C PRO A 207 15.73 6.31 9.02
N HIS A 208 15.39 5.08 9.39
CA HIS A 208 14.01 4.68 9.65
C HIS A 208 13.28 5.58 10.66
N GLU A 209 13.93 5.88 11.78
CA GLU A 209 13.38 6.74 12.84
C GLU A 209 13.18 8.19 12.37
N GLU A 210 14.06 8.71 11.52
CA GLU A 210 13.91 10.04 10.93
C GLU A 210 12.72 10.11 9.98
N ALA A 211 12.53 9.08 9.14
CA ALA A 211 11.38 9.00 8.24
C ALA A 211 10.06 9.00 9.02
N LEU A 212 9.96 8.20 10.08
CA LEU A 212 8.79 8.18 10.96
C LEU A 212 8.58 9.52 11.68
N ALA A 213 9.64 10.13 12.22
CA ALA A 213 9.54 11.44 12.88
C ALA A 213 9.07 12.53 11.90
N GLU A 214 9.59 12.53 10.67
CA GLU A 214 9.17 13.46 9.62
C GLU A 214 7.69 13.29 9.28
N LEU A 215 7.21 12.04 9.11
CA LEU A 215 5.81 11.75 8.85
C LEU A 215 4.90 12.23 9.99
N LYS A 216 5.31 11.99 11.25
CA LYS A 216 4.56 12.41 12.45
C LYS A 216 4.50 13.92 12.66
N SER A 217 5.37 14.69 12.00
CA SER A 217 5.28 16.15 12.03
C SER A 217 4.07 16.69 11.25
N LEU A 218 3.43 15.87 10.41
CA LEU A 218 2.25 16.28 9.65
C LEU A 218 0.99 16.26 10.54
N PRO A 219 0.14 17.31 10.48
CA PRO A 219 -1.08 17.36 11.27
C PRO A 219 -2.01 16.17 11.03
N GLY A 220 -2.36 15.47 12.11
CA GLY A 220 -3.20 14.28 12.02
C GLY A 220 -2.45 12.99 11.69
N ILE A 221 -1.12 12.98 11.61
CA ILE A 221 -0.36 11.74 11.43
C ILE A 221 0.24 11.31 12.78
N GLY A 222 -0.34 10.28 13.39
CA GLY A 222 0.18 9.62 14.60
C GLY A 222 1.07 8.40 14.27
N ASP A 223 1.52 7.68 15.30
CA ASP A 223 2.43 6.53 15.15
C ASP A 223 1.91 5.50 14.14
N PHE A 224 0.68 5.02 14.31
CA PHE A 224 0.05 4.08 13.36
C PHE A 224 0.01 4.62 11.93
N SER A 225 -0.32 5.91 11.76
CA SER A 225 -0.43 6.50 10.43
C SER A 225 0.95 6.63 9.77
N ALA A 226 1.98 7.00 10.53
CA ALA A 226 3.35 7.07 10.04
C ALA A 226 3.90 5.69 9.64
N GLU A 227 3.70 4.66 10.46
CA GLU A 227 4.08 3.27 10.14
C GLU A 227 3.36 2.78 8.86
N LEU A 228 2.05 3.05 8.74
CA LEU A 228 1.27 2.70 7.54
C LEU A 228 1.79 3.42 6.30
N ILE A 229 2.07 4.74 6.38
CA ILE A 229 2.58 5.50 5.23
C ILE A 229 3.94 4.94 4.78
N LEU A 230 4.83 4.63 5.72
CA LEU A 230 6.17 4.12 5.41
C LEU A 230 6.11 2.71 4.79
N VAL A 231 5.31 1.81 5.38
CA VAL A 231 5.20 0.43 4.89
C VAL A 231 4.33 0.31 3.63
N ARG A 232 3.14 0.91 3.66
CA ARG A 232 2.11 0.71 2.63
C ARG A 232 2.13 1.78 1.54
N GLY A 233 2.76 2.93 1.78
CA GLY A 233 2.93 3.99 0.78
C GLY A 233 4.33 4.02 0.17
N ALA A 234 5.37 4.06 1.01
CA ALA A 234 6.76 4.12 0.55
C ALA A 234 7.36 2.73 0.23
N GLY A 235 6.74 1.65 0.70
CA GLY A 235 7.20 0.28 0.43
C GLY A 235 8.44 -0.11 1.22
N GLU A 236 8.56 0.35 2.46
CA GLU A 236 9.53 -0.19 3.41
C GLU A 236 9.27 -1.69 3.61
N ALA A 237 10.26 -2.51 3.28
CA ALA A 237 10.15 -3.97 3.32
C ALA A 237 10.53 -4.54 4.69
N ASP A 238 11.35 -3.83 5.45
CA ASP A 238 11.92 -4.30 6.72
C ASP A 238 11.47 -3.45 7.91
N HIS A 239 10.17 -3.22 8.06
CA HIS A 239 9.60 -2.62 9.26
C HIS A 239 8.57 -3.55 9.92
N PHE A 240 8.62 -3.64 11.25
CA PHE A 240 7.62 -4.30 12.06
C PHE A 240 6.72 -3.23 12.69
N PRO A 241 5.43 -3.13 12.31
CA PRO A 241 4.50 -2.16 12.88
C PRO A 241 4.23 -2.43 14.37
N HIS A 242 4.51 -1.46 15.24
CA HIS A 242 4.32 -1.63 16.68
C HIS A 242 2.88 -1.36 17.11
N THR A 243 2.12 -0.64 16.29
CA THR A 243 0.79 -0.14 16.64
C THR A 243 -0.35 -0.83 15.89
N GLU A 244 -0.07 -1.89 15.14
CA GLU A 244 -1.06 -2.61 14.32
C GLU A 244 -1.68 -3.79 15.10
N GLY A 245 -2.78 -3.54 15.83
CA GLY A 245 -3.44 -4.53 16.69
C GLY A 245 -3.87 -5.81 15.95
N ARG A 246 -4.34 -5.71 14.70
CA ARG A 246 -4.69 -6.89 13.88
C ARG A 246 -3.49 -7.76 13.54
N LEU A 247 -2.31 -7.18 13.29
CA LEU A 247 -1.09 -7.96 13.09
C LEU A 247 -0.71 -8.69 14.38
N GLN A 248 -0.81 -8.02 15.53
CA GLN A 248 -0.55 -8.63 16.84
C GLN A 248 -1.51 -9.80 17.12
N SER A 249 -2.81 -9.64 16.81
CA SER A 249 -3.80 -10.72 16.91
C SER A 249 -3.47 -11.89 15.98
N ALA A 250 -3.18 -11.61 14.70
CA ALA A 250 -2.82 -12.63 13.72
C ALA A 250 -1.57 -13.42 14.14
N MET A 251 -0.57 -12.74 14.70
CA MET A 251 0.60 -13.40 15.27
C MET A 251 0.23 -14.23 16.51
N SER A 252 -0.57 -13.68 17.42
CA SER A 252 -1.01 -14.39 18.62
C SER A 252 -1.60 -15.75 18.28
N ASP A 253 -2.56 -15.75 17.35
CA ASP A 253 -3.25 -16.96 16.90
C ASP A 253 -2.29 -17.93 16.19
N ALA A 254 -1.46 -17.42 15.28
CA ALA A 254 -0.59 -18.24 14.45
C ALA A 254 0.61 -18.85 15.20
N TYR A 255 1.06 -18.23 16.29
CA TYR A 255 2.09 -18.76 17.19
C TYR A 255 1.51 -19.52 18.39
N GLY A 256 0.18 -19.59 18.54
CA GLY A 256 -0.50 -20.35 19.58
C GLY A 256 -0.38 -19.75 20.97
N PHE A 257 -0.38 -18.42 21.08
CA PHE A 257 -0.43 -17.74 22.38
C PHE A 257 -1.87 -17.68 22.91
N ASP A 258 -2.06 -17.94 24.20
CA ASP A 258 -3.37 -17.90 24.86
C ASP A 258 -4.00 -16.48 24.90
N ALA A 259 -3.15 -15.46 24.82
CA ALA A 259 -3.52 -14.04 24.73
C ALA A 259 -2.46 -13.27 23.94
N ILE A 260 -2.82 -12.09 23.42
CA ILE A 260 -1.88 -11.24 22.67
C ILE A 260 -0.69 -10.88 23.58
N PRO A 261 0.54 -11.32 23.24
CA PRO A 261 1.70 -11.07 24.09
C PRO A 261 2.17 -9.60 23.97
N PRO A 262 3.06 -9.13 24.86
CA PRO A 262 3.65 -7.80 24.76
C PRO A 262 4.30 -7.56 23.40
N ILE A 263 4.24 -6.31 22.91
CA ILE A 263 4.72 -5.95 21.58
C ILE A 263 6.22 -6.24 21.40
N GLU A 264 7.00 -6.11 22.48
CA GLU A 264 8.43 -6.44 22.52
C GLU A 264 8.66 -7.91 22.20
N LYS A 265 7.78 -8.80 22.68
CA LYS A 265 7.88 -10.23 22.41
C LYS A 265 7.59 -10.55 20.94
N LEU A 266 6.60 -9.87 20.37
CA LEU A 266 6.28 -9.99 18.94
C LEU A 266 7.42 -9.42 18.08
N ALA A 267 8.02 -8.31 18.49
CA ALA A 267 9.17 -7.71 17.83
C ALA A 267 10.40 -8.64 17.84
N GLU A 268 10.70 -9.32 18.96
CA GLU A 268 11.75 -10.35 19.04
C GLU A 268 11.54 -11.48 18.03
N ILE A 269 10.30 -11.95 17.86
CA ILE A 269 9.95 -12.95 16.86
C ILE A 269 10.20 -12.39 15.44
N ALA A 270 9.76 -11.15 15.21
CA ALA A 270 9.87 -10.49 13.93
C ALA A 270 11.32 -10.27 13.45
N GLU A 271 12.31 -10.26 14.36
CA GLU A 271 13.73 -10.18 13.96
C GLU A 271 14.17 -11.33 13.05
N LYS A 272 13.55 -12.51 13.16
CA LYS A 272 13.81 -13.65 12.26
C LYS A 272 13.36 -13.38 10.82
N TRP A 273 12.50 -12.39 10.61
CA TRP A 273 11.91 -12.08 9.31
C TRP A 273 12.72 -11.09 8.50
N ARG A 274 13.75 -10.46 9.09
CA ARG A 274 14.64 -9.55 8.36
C ARG A 274 15.23 -10.19 7.11
N PRO A 275 15.33 -9.47 5.97
CA PRO A 275 14.98 -8.05 5.79
C PRO A 275 13.56 -7.84 5.23
N TYR A 276 12.58 -8.68 5.60
CA TYR A 276 11.23 -8.71 5.00
C TYR A 276 10.11 -8.64 6.04
N ARG A 277 10.35 -7.98 7.18
CA ARG A 277 9.37 -7.91 8.29
C ARG A 277 8.00 -7.43 7.84
N SER A 278 7.94 -6.42 6.96
CA SER A 278 6.68 -5.86 6.47
C SER A 278 5.95 -6.81 5.52
N TRP A 279 6.69 -7.60 4.72
CA TRP A 279 6.11 -8.58 3.81
C TRP A 279 5.50 -9.75 4.58
N VAL A 280 6.18 -10.22 5.63
CA VAL A 280 5.64 -11.24 6.52
C VAL A 280 4.39 -10.72 7.24
N GLY A 281 4.35 -9.46 7.67
CA GLY A 281 3.15 -8.84 8.22
C GLY A 281 1.95 -8.83 7.26
N VAL A 282 2.17 -8.74 5.93
CA VAL A 282 1.10 -8.92 4.94
C VAL A 282 0.60 -10.36 4.90
N LEU A 283 1.49 -11.36 5.00
CA LEU A 283 1.08 -12.77 5.03
C LEU A 283 0.17 -13.07 6.23
N PHE A 284 0.53 -12.59 7.43
CA PHE A 284 -0.30 -12.75 8.63
C PHE A 284 -1.68 -12.10 8.48
N ARG A 285 -1.74 -10.88 7.94
CA ARG A 285 -3.01 -10.20 7.69
C ARG A 285 -3.87 -10.93 6.66
N THR A 286 -3.24 -11.46 5.61
CA THR A 286 -3.95 -12.24 4.59
C THR A 286 -4.58 -13.49 5.23
N GLU A 287 -3.83 -14.22 6.07
CA GLU A 287 -4.35 -15.38 6.80
C GLU A 287 -5.51 -15.00 7.73
N LEU A 288 -5.39 -13.89 8.47
CA LEU A 288 -6.46 -13.41 9.34
C LEU A 288 -7.72 -12.99 8.56
N GLU A 289 -7.56 -12.32 7.42
CA GLU A 289 -8.68 -11.91 6.56
C GLU A 289 -9.41 -13.11 5.96
N ASP A 290 -8.67 -14.12 5.48
CA ASP A 290 -9.24 -15.37 4.97
C ASP A 290 -10.02 -16.15 6.04
N GLN A 291 -9.52 -16.14 7.28
CA GLN A 291 -10.18 -16.83 8.41
C GLN A 291 -11.40 -16.09 8.95
N THR A 292 -11.37 -14.76 8.98
CA THR A 292 -12.39 -13.94 9.66
C THR A 292 -13.40 -13.29 8.71
N HIS A 293 -13.11 -13.24 7.41
CA HIS A 293 -13.86 -12.47 6.40
C HIS A 293 -14.04 -10.98 6.76
N ARG A 294 -13.14 -10.40 7.58
CA ARG A 294 -13.17 -8.99 8.02
C ARG A 294 -12.00 -8.21 7.45
N ILE A 295 -12.29 -7.08 6.81
CA ILE A 295 -11.30 -6.18 6.18
C ILE A 295 -10.65 -5.23 7.20
N SER A 296 -9.32 -5.08 7.15
CA SER A 296 -8.49 -4.29 8.09
C SER A 296 -8.49 -2.77 7.82
N GLY A 297 -8.82 -1.92 8.81
CA GLY A 297 -8.83 -0.44 8.68
C GLY A 297 -8.21 0.34 9.85
N PRO A 298 -7.98 1.66 9.71
CA PRO A 298 -7.18 2.48 10.65
C PRO A 298 -7.76 2.69 12.07
N ASN A 299 -8.93 2.10 12.40
CA ASN A 299 -9.52 2.17 13.74
C ASN A 299 -9.94 0.79 14.28
N GLU A 300 -9.34 -0.28 13.77
CA GLU A 300 -9.35 -1.61 14.43
C GLU A 300 -7.95 -1.89 14.97
#